data_AF-A0A0M9DJ02-F1
#
_entry.id   AF-A0A0M9DJ02-F1
#
_cell.length_a   1.000
_cell.length_b   1.000
_cell.length_c   1.000
_cell.angle_alpha   90.00
_cell.angle_beta   90.00
_cell.angle_gamma   90.00
#
_symmetry.space_group_name_H-M   'P 1'
#
loop_
_entity.id
_entity.type
_entity.pdbx_description
1 polymer ?
#
loop_
_entity_poly.entity_id
_entity_poly.type
_entity_poly.pdbx_seq_one_letter_code
_entity_poly.pdbx_strand_id
1 'polypeptide(L)'
;MNKRNLLELRDSIRRRGFWVDLVDGELILDSWYSKSNFNELVRLLTRLPLSIEIGEKGIRVTSDSLPSGLLNQIETASREDVEYSKSGNLIPPLWNDNEGNDLSILELDYGIAIMVFSLNKVGFQTSMSCDGHGRKEANMWFNHQEYMKEMSNLLFLASKENSFAYDWEIRKENVGFALTTRKRLANEAWDVGKIQDDVLSLSSFILKEKSV
;
A
#
# COMPACT_ATOMS: atom_id res chain seq x y z
N MET A 1 6.29 2.49 -23.42
CA MET A 1 6.93 3.17 -22.25
C MET A 1 8.37 2.72 -22.02
N ASN A 2 9.26 3.59 -21.52
CA ASN A 2 10.61 3.19 -21.09
C ASN A 2 10.61 2.54 -19.68
N LYS A 3 11.68 1.80 -19.33
CA LYS A 3 11.80 1.10 -18.03
C LYS A 3 11.71 2.02 -16.81
N ARG A 4 12.29 3.23 -16.89
CA ARG A 4 12.29 4.19 -15.78
C ARG A 4 10.86 4.62 -15.42
N ASN A 5 10.07 5.00 -16.42
CA ASN A 5 8.68 5.41 -16.22
C ASN A 5 7.83 4.25 -15.67
N LEU A 6 8.08 3.01 -16.10
CA LEU A 6 7.40 1.85 -15.53
C LEU A 6 7.74 1.62 -14.06
N LEU A 7 8.99 1.89 -13.65
CA LEU A 7 9.40 1.81 -12.24
C LEU A 7 8.75 2.94 -11.41
N GLU A 8 8.70 4.16 -11.94
CA GLU A 8 8.02 5.29 -11.28
C GLU A 8 6.51 5.00 -11.10
N LEU A 9 5.87 4.43 -12.13
CA LEU A 9 4.48 3.99 -12.05
C LEU A 9 4.28 2.87 -11.02
N ARG A 10 5.16 1.85 -11.02
CA ARG A 10 5.15 0.77 -10.02
C ARG A 10 5.23 1.35 -8.60
N ASP A 11 6.13 2.29 -8.36
CA ASP A 11 6.35 2.86 -7.03
C ASP A 11 5.15 3.69 -6.56
N SER A 12 4.52 4.44 -7.46
CA SER A 12 3.27 5.17 -7.20
C SER A 12 2.11 4.22 -6.87
N ILE A 13 1.96 3.12 -7.62
CA ILE A 13 0.97 2.07 -7.34
C ILE A 13 1.21 1.43 -5.97
N ARG A 14 2.48 1.21 -5.59
CA ARG A 14 2.86 0.69 -4.28
C ARG A 14 2.53 1.67 -3.15
N ARG A 15 2.87 2.95 -3.30
CA ARG A 15 2.50 3.99 -2.33
C ARG A 15 1.00 4.05 -2.11
N ARG A 16 0.20 3.81 -3.15
CA ARG A 16 -1.25 3.75 -2.99
C ARG A 16 -1.70 2.55 -2.13
N GLY A 17 -1.00 1.42 -2.16
CA GLY A 17 -1.42 0.24 -1.40
C GLY A 17 -1.38 -1.07 -2.17
N PHE A 18 -1.03 -1.06 -3.45
CA PHE A 18 -0.95 -2.27 -4.26
C PHE A 18 0.50 -2.72 -4.38
N TRP A 19 0.86 -3.83 -3.73
CA TRP A 19 2.19 -4.40 -3.86
C TRP A 19 2.37 -5.04 -5.24
N VAL A 20 2.92 -4.29 -6.19
CA VAL A 20 3.15 -4.75 -7.58
C VAL A 20 4.63 -4.87 -7.89
N ASP A 21 5.06 -5.94 -8.56
CA ASP A 21 6.41 -6.09 -9.12
C ASP A 21 6.42 -5.83 -10.62
N LEU A 22 7.55 -5.37 -11.14
CA LEU A 22 7.76 -5.20 -12.58
C LEU A 22 8.58 -6.39 -13.11
N VAL A 23 7.92 -7.29 -13.83
CA VAL A 23 8.53 -8.51 -14.39
C VAL A 23 8.20 -8.60 -15.86
N ASP A 24 9.23 -8.71 -16.71
CA ASP A 24 9.08 -8.83 -18.17
C ASP A 24 8.20 -7.75 -18.82
N GLY A 25 8.18 -6.55 -18.23
CA GLY A 25 7.38 -5.41 -18.71
C GLY A 25 5.91 -5.41 -18.24
N GLU A 26 5.52 -6.37 -17.40
CA GLU A 26 4.20 -6.44 -16.76
C GLU A 26 4.28 -6.01 -15.29
N LEU A 27 3.27 -5.27 -14.84
CA LEU A 27 3.01 -4.98 -13.44
C LEU A 27 2.20 -6.13 -12.85
N ILE A 28 2.85 -6.95 -12.02
CA ILE A 28 2.26 -8.15 -11.40
C ILE A 28 1.92 -7.83 -9.95
N LEU A 29 0.63 -7.89 -9.60
CA LEU A 29 0.17 -7.77 -8.22
C LEU A 29 0.57 -9.02 -7.43
N ASP A 30 1.07 -8.83 -6.21
CA ASP A 30 1.45 -9.94 -5.32
C ASP A 30 0.28 -10.91 -5.12
N SER A 31 0.57 -12.22 -5.15
CA SER A 31 -0.46 -13.26 -5.14
C SER A 31 -1.21 -13.39 -3.81
N TRP A 32 -0.76 -12.72 -2.75
CA TRP A 32 -1.51 -12.64 -1.49
C TRP A 32 -2.75 -11.73 -1.62
N TYR A 33 -2.75 -10.80 -2.57
CA TYR A 33 -3.91 -9.96 -2.88
C TYR A 33 -5.01 -10.79 -3.52
N SER A 34 -6.26 -10.42 -3.23
CA SER A 34 -7.42 -11.10 -3.78
C SER A 34 -7.67 -10.69 -5.23
N LYS A 35 -8.53 -11.47 -5.91
CA LYS A 35 -9.08 -11.12 -7.21
C LYS A 35 -9.81 -9.75 -7.22
N SER A 36 -10.47 -9.37 -6.13
CA SER A 36 -11.15 -8.07 -6.04
C SER A 36 -10.13 -6.93 -6.04
N ASN A 37 -8.98 -7.08 -5.36
CA ASN A 37 -7.90 -6.10 -5.37
C ASN A 37 -7.28 -5.92 -6.75
N PHE A 38 -7.09 -7.01 -7.50
CA PHE A 38 -6.63 -6.92 -8.88
C PHE A 38 -7.62 -6.10 -9.74
N ASN A 39 -8.92 -6.34 -9.58
CA ASN A 39 -9.95 -5.56 -10.25
C ASN A 39 -9.92 -4.07 -9.86
N GLU A 40 -9.70 -3.75 -8.59
CA GLU A 40 -9.55 -2.36 -8.15
C GLU A 40 -8.36 -1.68 -8.83
N LEU A 41 -7.20 -2.35 -8.89
CA LEU A 41 -6.03 -1.83 -9.59
C LEU A 41 -6.33 -1.59 -11.08
N VAL A 42 -6.95 -2.56 -11.75
CA VAL A 42 -7.31 -2.42 -13.16
C VAL A 42 -8.30 -1.27 -13.37
N ARG A 43 -9.31 -1.12 -12.50
CA ARG A 43 -10.29 -0.01 -12.59
C ARG A 43 -9.62 1.34 -12.39
N LEU A 44 -8.73 1.46 -11.42
CA LEU A 44 -7.93 2.64 -11.18
C LEU A 44 -7.13 3.01 -12.43
N LEU A 45 -6.34 2.08 -12.97
CA LEU A 45 -5.49 2.35 -14.12
C LEU A 45 -6.29 2.66 -15.40
N THR A 46 -7.46 2.02 -15.59
CA THR A 46 -8.35 2.27 -16.74
C THR A 46 -8.99 3.66 -16.72
N ARG A 47 -9.14 4.26 -15.53
CA ARG A 47 -9.72 5.61 -15.36
C ARG A 47 -8.73 6.72 -15.68
N LEU A 48 -7.45 6.40 -15.69
CA LEU A 48 -6.38 7.33 -15.97
C LEU A 48 -6.13 7.43 -17.48
N PRO A 49 -5.49 8.50 -17.96
CA PRO A 49 -5.06 8.63 -19.36
C PRO A 49 -3.87 7.70 -19.69
N LEU A 50 -4.03 6.39 -19.43
CA LEU A 50 -3.10 5.32 -19.75
C LEU A 50 -3.79 4.29 -20.64
N SER A 51 -3.05 3.82 -21.64
CA SER A 51 -3.38 2.63 -22.41
C SER A 51 -2.81 1.43 -21.67
N ILE A 52 -3.69 0.50 -21.27
CA ILE A 52 -3.31 -0.74 -20.60
C ILE A 52 -3.88 -1.95 -21.34
N GLU A 53 -3.19 -3.07 -21.23
CA GLU A 53 -3.63 -4.38 -21.68
C GLU A 53 -3.44 -5.37 -20.51
N ILE A 54 -4.30 -6.37 -20.43
CA ILE A 54 -4.10 -7.47 -19.49
C ILE A 54 -3.18 -8.50 -20.17
N GLY A 55 -2.00 -8.68 -19.58
CA GLY A 55 -1.02 -9.67 -20.02
C GLY A 55 -1.30 -11.06 -19.47
N GLU A 56 -0.32 -11.96 -19.62
CA GLU A 56 -0.44 -13.33 -19.12
C GLU A 56 -0.39 -13.40 -17.60
N LYS A 57 0.42 -12.52 -16.99
CA LYS A 57 0.69 -12.54 -15.55
C LYS A 57 0.28 -11.27 -14.84
N GLY A 58 0.03 -10.17 -15.54
CA GLY A 58 -0.31 -8.90 -14.91
C GLY A 58 -0.83 -7.86 -15.89
N ILE A 59 -0.52 -6.60 -15.61
CA ILE A 59 -0.99 -5.45 -16.40
C ILE A 59 0.18 -4.92 -17.23
N ARG A 60 0.00 -4.82 -18.54
CA ARG A 60 0.96 -4.20 -19.46
C ARG A 60 0.52 -2.77 -19.77
N VAL A 61 1.44 -1.82 -19.63
CA VAL A 61 1.19 -0.42 -19.96
C VAL A 61 1.78 -0.11 -21.33
N THR A 62 0.91 0.23 -22.29
CA THR A 62 1.29 0.45 -23.69
C THR A 62 1.49 1.92 -24.03
N SER A 63 1.11 2.86 -23.16
CA SER A 63 1.42 4.28 -23.33
C SER A 63 2.93 4.56 -23.44
N ASP A 64 3.30 5.57 -24.22
CA ASP A 64 4.72 5.94 -24.39
C ASP A 64 5.27 6.80 -23.25
N SER A 65 4.41 7.58 -22.59
CA SER A 65 4.77 8.52 -21.53
C SER A 65 3.76 8.50 -20.38
N LEU A 66 4.16 9.06 -19.24
CA LEU A 66 3.28 9.28 -18.08
C LEU A 66 2.77 10.73 -18.12
N PRO A 67 1.46 10.96 -18.18
CA PRO A 67 0.87 12.28 -18.09
C PRO A 67 1.22 12.99 -16.77
N SER A 68 1.32 14.31 -16.82
CA SER A 68 1.61 15.13 -15.64
C SER A 68 0.55 14.92 -14.56
N GLY A 69 0.97 14.76 -13.31
CA GLY A 69 0.10 14.56 -12.15
C GLY A 69 -0.51 13.16 -12.03
N LEU A 70 -0.29 12.27 -12.99
CA LEU A 70 -0.84 10.91 -12.96
C LEU A 70 -0.38 10.12 -11.74
N LEU A 71 0.89 10.20 -11.37
CA LEU A 71 1.42 9.48 -10.21
C LEU A 71 0.72 9.92 -8.92
N ASN A 72 0.50 11.23 -8.75
CA ASN A 72 -0.24 11.74 -7.59
C ASN A 72 -1.71 11.28 -7.62
N GLN A 73 -2.35 11.23 -8.79
CA GLN A 73 -3.72 10.71 -8.91
C GLN A 73 -3.82 9.25 -8.48
N ILE A 74 -2.81 8.42 -8.80
CA ILE A 74 -2.73 7.04 -8.32
C ILE A 74 -2.53 7.03 -6.80
N GLU A 75 -1.52 7.77 -6.31
CA GLU A 75 -1.11 7.79 -4.91
C GLU A 75 -2.21 8.21 -3.96
N THR A 76 -3.14 9.08 -4.40
CA THR A 76 -4.23 9.62 -3.57
C THR A 76 -5.62 9.10 -3.97
N ALA A 77 -5.72 8.12 -4.88
CA ALA A 77 -7.01 7.64 -5.36
C ALA A 77 -7.88 7.09 -4.23
N SER A 78 -9.18 7.20 -4.35
CA SER A 78 -10.17 6.65 -3.44
C SER A 78 -11.19 5.82 -4.21
N ARG A 79 -12.06 5.13 -3.48
CA ARG A 79 -13.16 4.36 -4.08
C ARG A 79 -14.08 5.22 -4.95
N GLU A 80 -14.33 6.46 -4.51
CA GLU A 80 -15.19 7.42 -5.22
C GLU A 80 -14.65 7.75 -6.61
N ASP A 81 -13.33 7.72 -6.79
CA ASP A 81 -12.66 7.99 -8.06
C ASP A 81 -12.87 6.86 -9.11
N VAL A 82 -13.24 5.65 -8.66
CA VAL A 82 -13.32 4.44 -9.52
C VAL A 82 -14.71 3.79 -9.61
N GLU A 83 -15.68 4.25 -8.82
CA GLU A 83 -16.97 3.57 -8.56
C GLU A 83 -17.84 3.31 -9.80
N TYR A 84 -17.63 4.06 -10.89
CA TYR A 84 -18.45 3.95 -12.11
C TYR A 84 -17.88 3.02 -13.19
N SER A 85 -16.77 2.33 -12.95
CA SER A 85 -16.13 1.50 -13.99
C SER A 85 -16.65 0.06 -13.97
N LYS A 86 -17.58 -0.27 -14.88
CA LYS A 86 -17.89 -1.67 -15.22
C LYS A 86 -16.73 -2.23 -16.07
N SER A 87 -15.63 -2.62 -15.44
CA SER A 87 -14.57 -3.34 -16.14
C SER A 87 -14.93 -4.83 -16.20
N GLY A 88 -15.40 -5.30 -17.37
CA GLY A 88 -15.52 -6.72 -17.70
C GLY A 88 -14.18 -7.35 -18.10
N ASN A 89 -13.07 -6.85 -17.53
CA ASN A 89 -11.73 -7.23 -17.96
C ASN A 89 -11.44 -8.67 -17.53
N LEU A 90 -10.89 -9.46 -18.46
CA LEU A 90 -10.42 -10.81 -18.20
C LEU A 90 -9.29 -10.73 -17.16
N ILE A 91 -9.45 -11.41 -16.04
CA ILE A 91 -8.44 -11.48 -14.97
C ILE A 91 -7.56 -12.70 -15.25
N PRO A 92 -6.23 -12.59 -15.14
CA PRO A 92 -5.39 -13.76 -15.34
C PRO A 92 -5.69 -14.86 -14.30
N PRO A 93 -5.49 -16.15 -14.63
CA PRO A 93 -5.94 -17.27 -13.80
C PRO A 93 -5.27 -17.38 -12.42
N LEU A 94 -4.20 -16.60 -12.20
CA LEU A 94 -3.37 -16.64 -10.99
C LEU A 94 -4.07 -16.04 -9.76
N TRP A 95 -5.12 -15.25 -9.93
CA TRP A 95 -5.84 -14.61 -8.81
C TRP A 95 -7.12 -15.36 -8.45
N ASN A 96 -7.07 -15.99 -7.27
CA ASN A 96 -8.22 -16.61 -6.62
C ASN A 96 -8.85 -15.64 -5.60
N ASP A 97 -10.06 -15.98 -5.16
CA ASP A 97 -10.68 -15.30 -4.03
C ASP A 97 -9.88 -15.63 -2.76
N ASN A 98 -9.58 -14.60 -1.95
CA ASN A 98 -8.88 -14.73 -0.68
C ASN A 98 -9.68 -14.00 0.40
N GLU A 99 -10.51 -14.74 1.13
CA GLU A 99 -11.38 -14.19 2.18
C GLU A 99 -10.61 -13.48 3.30
N GLY A 100 -9.35 -13.90 3.55
CA GLY A 100 -8.49 -13.28 4.56
C GLY A 100 -7.96 -11.89 4.17
N ASN A 101 -8.20 -11.46 2.94
CA ASN A 101 -7.68 -10.20 2.40
C ASN A 101 -8.63 -9.55 1.37
N ASP A 102 -9.93 -9.76 1.47
CA ASP A 102 -10.92 -9.14 0.58
C ASP A 102 -11.26 -7.68 0.97
N LEU A 103 -10.31 -7.00 1.63
CA LEU A 103 -10.44 -5.59 1.98
C LEU A 103 -10.33 -4.75 0.71
N SER A 104 -11.18 -3.72 0.59
CA SER A 104 -11.05 -2.76 -0.50
C SER A 104 -9.86 -1.83 -0.23
N ILE A 105 -8.83 -1.88 -1.08
CA ILE A 105 -7.63 -1.04 -0.93
C ILE A 105 -8.02 0.42 -1.11
N LEU A 106 -8.96 0.68 -2.03
CA LEU A 106 -9.41 2.02 -2.36
C LEU A 106 -10.32 2.65 -1.29
N GLU A 107 -10.82 1.86 -0.33
CA GLU A 107 -11.52 2.36 0.86
C GLU A 107 -10.56 2.70 2.02
N LEU A 108 -9.35 2.14 2.02
CA LEU A 108 -8.34 2.48 3.02
C LEU A 108 -7.70 3.83 2.72
N ASP A 109 -7.33 4.52 3.81
CA ASP A 109 -6.52 5.74 3.77
C ASP A 109 -5.22 5.48 2.98
N TYR A 110 -5.05 6.25 1.90
CA TYR A 110 -3.96 6.06 0.95
C TYR A 110 -2.58 6.22 1.59
N GLY A 111 -2.48 6.98 2.70
CA GLY A 111 -1.25 7.16 3.46
C GLY A 111 -0.66 5.87 4.03
N ILE A 112 -1.49 4.85 4.31
CA ILE A 112 -1.10 3.67 5.08
C ILE A 112 -1.60 2.33 4.52
N ALA A 113 -2.37 2.33 3.44
CA ALA A 113 -2.99 1.13 2.89
C ALA A 113 -1.99 -0.02 2.63
N ILE A 114 -0.79 0.29 2.12
CA ILE A 114 0.25 -0.72 1.87
C ILE A 114 0.71 -1.42 3.15
N MET A 115 0.74 -0.71 4.28
CA MET A 115 1.13 -1.26 5.58
C MET A 115 0.06 -2.20 6.11
N VAL A 116 -1.21 -1.82 6.02
CA VAL A 116 -2.34 -2.67 6.46
C VAL A 116 -2.27 -4.04 5.76
N PHE A 117 -2.09 -4.04 4.43
CA PHE A 117 -1.95 -5.27 3.66
C PHE A 117 -0.67 -6.04 4.04
N SER A 118 0.46 -5.35 4.18
CA SER A 118 1.73 -5.99 4.53
C SER A 118 1.69 -6.65 5.92
N LEU A 119 1.09 -5.99 6.91
CA LEU A 119 0.89 -6.51 8.26
C LEU A 119 -0.02 -7.73 8.26
N ASN A 120 -1.18 -7.64 7.60
CA ASN A 120 -2.12 -8.75 7.48
C ASN A 120 -1.46 -9.96 6.79
N LYS A 121 -0.63 -9.74 5.76
CA LYS A 121 0.11 -10.80 5.06
C LYS A 121 1.03 -11.61 5.97
N VAL A 122 1.66 -10.97 6.94
CA VAL A 122 2.59 -11.61 7.88
C VAL A 122 1.94 -12.03 9.20
N GLY A 123 0.61 -11.95 9.27
CA GLY A 123 -0.20 -12.41 10.41
C GLY A 123 -0.47 -11.36 11.49
N PHE A 124 -0.08 -10.10 11.30
CA PHE A 124 -0.41 -9.00 12.21
C PHE A 124 -1.73 -8.34 11.83
N GLN A 125 -2.84 -9.01 12.16
CA GLN A 125 -4.16 -8.54 11.75
C GLN A 125 -4.53 -7.18 12.39
N THR A 126 -4.96 -6.25 11.56
CA THR A 126 -5.44 -4.92 11.98
C THR A 126 -6.97 -4.86 12.10
N SER A 127 -7.50 -4.14 13.10
CA SER A 127 -8.94 -3.89 13.27
C SER A 127 -9.41 -2.59 12.61
N MET A 128 -8.54 -1.57 12.60
CA MET A 128 -8.84 -0.24 12.11
C MET A 128 -7.54 0.45 11.70
N SER A 129 -7.64 1.43 10.82
CA SER A 129 -6.49 2.25 10.43
C SER A 129 -6.92 3.67 10.06
N CYS A 130 -6.04 4.66 10.26
CA CYS A 130 -6.22 6.03 9.77
C CYS A 130 -4.85 6.68 9.55
N ASP A 131 -4.63 7.35 8.42
CA ASP A 131 -3.34 8.03 8.12
C ASP A 131 -3.22 9.41 8.78
N GLY A 132 -4.24 9.84 9.51
CA GLY A 132 -4.30 11.13 10.20
C GLY A 132 -4.60 12.32 9.28
N HIS A 133 -4.79 12.09 7.98
CA HIS A 133 -5.18 13.05 6.95
C HIS A 133 -4.33 14.34 6.96
N GLY A 134 -3.03 14.21 7.26
CA GLY A 134 -2.10 15.34 7.35
C GLY A 134 -2.35 16.28 8.53
N ARG A 135 -3.13 15.86 9.53
CA ARG A 135 -3.52 16.69 10.69
C ARG A 135 -3.09 16.10 12.02
N LYS A 136 -2.98 14.78 12.11
CA LYS A 136 -2.62 14.02 13.32
C LYS A 136 -1.74 12.83 12.94
N GLU A 137 -1.30 12.08 13.94
CA GLU A 137 -0.56 10.84 13.73
C GLU A 137 -1.36 9.81 12.90
N ALA A 138 -0.63 9.04 12.10
CA ALA A 138 -1.16 7.81 11.54
C ALA A 138 -1.28 6.75 12.63
N ASN A 139 -2.31 5.92 12.56
CA ASN A 139 -2.58 4.84 13.51
C ASN A 139 -3.08 3.60 12.78
N MET A 140 -2.59 2.43 13.18
CA MET A 140 -3.10 1.12 12.79
C MET A 140 -3.30 0.30 14.06
N TRP A 141 -4.56 -0.02 14.38
CA TRP A 141 -4.91 -0.78 15.58
C TRP A 141 -4.87 -2.27 15.28
N PHE A 142 -4.28 -3.04 16.19
CA PHE A 142 -4.18 -4.50 16.05
C PHE A 142 -5.36 -5.21 16.71
N ASN A 143 -5.72 -6.38 16.18
CA ASN A 143 -6.74 -7.27 16.77
C ASN A 143 -6.27 -7.92 18.08
N HIS A 144 -4.96 -8.11 18.24
CA HIS A 144 -4.38 -8.93 19.28
C HIS A 144 -3.21 -8.26 19.99
N GLN A 145 -3.14 -8.41 21.32
CA GLN A 145 -2.12 -7.74 22.14
C GLN A 145 -0.76 -8.46 22.07
N GLU A 146 -0.74 -9.76 21.78
CA GLU A 146 0.50 -10.54 21.68
C GLU A 146 1.47 -10.03 20.60
N TYR A 147 0.98 -9.29 19.61
CA TYR A 147 1.80 -8.74 18.51
C TYR A 147 2.76 -7.64 18.98
N MET A 148 2.50 -6.99 20.12
CA MET A 148 3.26 -5.82 20.56
C MET A 148 4.76 -6.04 20.64
N LYS A 149 5.18 -7.14 21.28
CA LYS A 149 6.60 -7.40 21.53
C LYS A 149 7.34 -7.62 20.23
N GLU A 150 6.74 -8.39 19.34
CA GLU A 150 7.31 -8.69 18.04
C GLU A 150 7.37 -7.45 17.15
N MET A 151 6.28 -6.68 17.07
CA MET A 151 6.25 -5.42 16.33
C MET A 151 7.25 -4.41 16.88
N SER A 152 7.39 -4.29 18.19
CA SER A 152 8.41 -3.40 18.79
C SER A 152 9.82 -3.79 18.38
N ASN A 153 10.11 -5.09 18.29
CA ASN A 153 11.39 -5.58 17.80
C ASN A 153 11.59 -5.29 16.31
N LEU A 154 10.57 -5.51 15.48
CA LEU A 154 10.62 -5.17 14.05
C LEU A 154 10.85 -3.68 13.82
N LEU A 155 10.18 -2.79 14.56
CA LEU A 155 10.38 -1.35 14.48
C LEU A 155 11.81 -0.95 14.87
N PHE A 156 12.35 -1.54 15.93
CA PHE A 156 13.72 -1.30 16.35
C PHE A 156 14.72 -1.70 15.26
N LEU A 157 14.56 -2.88 14.66
CA LEU A 157 15.43 -3.33 13.58
C LEU A 157 15.27 -2.44 12.32
N ALA A 158 14.03 -2.15 11.93
CA ALA A 158 13.73 -1.31 10.78
C ALA A 158 14.35 0.09 10.91
N SER A 159 14.33 0.68 12.12
CA SER A 159 14.91 2.00 12.40
C SER A 159 16.44 2.06 12.24
N LYS A 160 17.13 0.91 12.25
CA LYS A 160 18.57 0.83 12.00
C LYS A 160 18.90 0.76 10.51
N GLU A 161 17.98 0.24 9.70
CA GLU A 161 18.17 0.04 8.26
C GLU A 161 17.57 1.16 7.42
N ASN A 162 16.59 1.89 7.96
CA ASN A 162 15.82 2.88 7.22
C ASN A 162 15.84 4.24 7.92
N SER A 163 15.91 5.31 7.12
CA SER A 163 15.76 6.68 7.60
C SER A 163 14.32 7.14 7.41
N PHE A 164 13.49 6.93 8.42
CA PHE A 164 12.10 7.38 8.41
C PHE A 164 11.99 8.91 8.58
N ALA A 165 10.91 9.50 8.09
CA ALA A 165 10.53 10.87 8.39
C ALA A 165 10.02 11.01 9.83
N TYR A 166 9.18 10.06 10.27
CA TYR A 166 8.62 10.02 11.61
C TYR A 166 9.21 8.87 12.44
N ASP A 167 9.10 8.98 13.76
CA ASP A 167 9.33 7.83 14.62
C ASP A 167 8.09 6.94 14.59
N TRP A 168 8.28 5.62 14.56
CA TRP A 168 7.18 4.65 14.60
C TRP A 168 7.25 3.88 15.91
N GLU A 169 6.12 3.77 16.60
CA GLU A 169 6.04 3.12 17.91
C GLU A 169 4.75 2.30 18.09
N ILE A 170 4.78 1.35 19.01
CA ILE A 170 3.58 0.66 19.47
C ILE A 170 3.09 1.37 20.74
N ARG A 171 1.91 2.00 20.65
CA ARG A 171 1.30 2.73 21.74
C ARG A 171 0.15 1.93 22.34
N LYS A 172 0.08 1.89 23.68
CA LYS A 172 -1.10 1.39 24.39
C LYS A 172 -2.23 2.41 24.32
N GLU A 173 -3.37 1.97 23.85
CA GLU A 173 -4.62 2.74 23.80
C GLU A 173 -5.64 2.13 24.77
N ASN A 174 -6.69 2.89 25.09
CA ASN A 174 -7.72 2.43 26.05
C ASN A 174 -8.39 1.10 25.65
N VAL A 175 -8.40 0.78 24.36
CA VAL A 175 -9.10 -0.41 23.80
C VAL A 175 -8.16 -1.36 23.05
N GLY A 176 -6.85 -1.22 23.19
CA GLY A 176 -5.88 -2.08 22.50
C GLY A 176 -4.51 -1.44 22.33
N PHE A 177 -3.86 -1.74 21.21
CA PHE A 177 -2.57 -1.19 20.86
C PHE A 177 -2.55 -0.78 19.40
N ALA A 178 -1.85 0.31 19.12
CA ALA A 178 -1.72 0.85 17.78
C ALA A 178 -0.25 0.97 17.39
N LEU A 179 0.07 0.60 16.15
CA LEU A 179 1.25 1.13 15.46
C LEU A 179 0.95 2.57 15.09
N THR A 180 1.74 3.50 15.61
CA THR A 180 1.48 4.93 15.48
C THR A 180 2.76 5.68 15.11
N THR A 181 2.59 6.78 14.38
CA THR A 181 3.67 7.72 14.09
C THR A 181 3.80 8.77 15.19
N ARG A 182 5.03 9.17 15.49
CA ARG A 182 5.35 10.28 16.40
C ARG A 182 6.29 11.26 15.71
N LYS A 183 5.99 12.55 15.82
CA LYS A 183 6.89 13.61 15.36
C LYS A 183 8.18 13.61 16.16
N ARG A 184 9.29 13.90 15.48
CA ARG A 184 10.59 14.12 16.13
C ARG A 184 10.69 15.50 16.75
N LEU A 185 10.05 16.48 16.14
CA LEU A 185 10.01 17.87 16.58
C LEU A 185 8.56 18.33 16.74
N ALA A 186 8.28 19.06 17.82
CA ALA A 186 6.91 19.50 18.14
C ALA A 186 6.28 20.41 17.07
N ASN A 187 7.10 21.16 16.31
CA ASN A 187 6.67 22.11 15.29
C ASN A 187 6.66 21.55 13.85
N GLU A 188 7.00 20.28 13.67
CA GLU A 188 6.90 19.62 12.36
C GLU A 188 5.43 19.55 11.91
N ALA A 189 5.15 19.72 10.61
CA ALA A 189 3.82 19.48 10.06
C ALA A 189 3.66 18.02 9.67
N TRP A 190 2.44 17.48 9.79
CA TRP A 190 2.14 16.16 9.24
C TRP A 190 2.03 16.24 7.72
N ASP A 191 2.63 15.27 7.04
CA ASP A 191 2.72 15.18 5.59
C ASP A 191 2.42 13.73 5.21
N VAL A 192 1.34 13.52 4.46
CA VAL A 192 0.87 12.18 4.10
C VAL A 192 1.81 11.50 3.10
N GLY A 193 2.44 12.25 2.20
CA GLY A 193 3.43 11.70 1.27
C GLY A 193 4.64 11.13 2.02
N LYS A 194 5.11 11.82 3.05
CA LYS A 194 6.16 11.28 3.94
C LYS A 194 5.70 10.04 4.70
N ILE A 195 4.44 9.99 5.13
CA ILE A 195 3.87 8.79 5.75
C ILE A 195 3.85 7.64 4.74
N GLN A 196 3.44 7.87 3.49
CA GLN A 196 3.46 6.87 2.41
C GLN A 196 4.86 6.30 2.15
N ASP A 197 5.87 7.16 2.08
CA ASP A 197 7.25 6.71 1.90
C ASP A 197 7.72 5.88 3.10
N ASP A 198 7.46 6.34 4.33
CA ASP A 198 7.80 5.61 5.55
C ASP A 198 7.13 4.22 5.60
N VAL A 199 5.82 4.15 5.32
CA VAL A 199 5.11 2.87 5.33
C VAL A 199 5.58 1.95 4.21
N LEU A 200 5.91 2.45 3.03
CA LEU A 200 6.42 1.61 1.95
C LEU A 200 7.76 0.98 2.34
N SER A 201 8.66 1.76 2.94
CA SER A 201 9.94 1.27 3.46
C SER A 201 9.75 0.26 4.60
N LEU A 202 8.90 0.57 5.57
CA LEU A 202 8.64 -0.33 6.71
C LEU A 202 7.91 -1.62 6.27
N SER A 203 6.98 -1.54 5.31
CA SER A 203 6.33 -2.70 4.69
C SER A 203 7.35 -3.60 4.02
N SER A 204 8.25 -3.01 3.21
CA SER A 204 9.33 -3.74 2.55
C SER A 204 10.20 -4.50 3.54
N PHE A 205 10.56 -3.83 4.64
CA PHE A 205 11.35 -4.42 5.72
C PHE A 205 10.63 -5.59 6.40
N ILE A 206 9.37 -5.38 6.82
CA ILE A 206 8.59 -6.41 7.52
C ILE A 206 8.38 -7.64 6.64
N LEU A 207 8.03 -7.44 5.36
CA LEU A 207 7.84 -8.54 4.42
C LEU A 207 9.13 -9.33 4.23
N LYS A 208 10.28 -8.66 4.12
CA LYS A 208 11.59 -9.32 4.02
C LYS A 208 11.91 -10.15 5.27
N GLU A 209 11.76 -9.58 6.47
CA GLU A 209 12.11 -10.26 7.72
C GLU A 209 11.17 -11.42 8.07
N LYS A 210 9.93 -11.38 7.59
CA LYS A 210 8.89 -12.39 7.88
C LYS A 210 8.72 -13.42 6.76
N SER A 211 9.32 -13.19 5.59
CA SER A 211 9.38 -14.19 4.51
C SER A 211 10.42 -15.25 4.88
N VAL A 212 9.95 -16.43 5.29
CA VAL A 212 10.77 -17.64 5.47
C VAL A 212 10.92 -18.36 4.14
#